data_AF-A0A2K3LFX0-F1
#
_entry.id   AF-A0A2K3LFX0-F1
#
_cell.length_a   1.000
_cell.length_b   1.000
_cell.length_c   1.000
_cell.angle_alpha   90.00
_cell.angle_beta   90.00
_cell.angle_gamma   90.00
#
_symmetry.space_group_name_H-M   'P 1'
#
loop_
_entity.id
_entity.type
_entity.pdbx_description
1 polymer ?
#
loop_
_entity_poly.entity_id
_entity_poly.type
_entity_poly.pdbx_seq_one_letter_code
_entity_poly.pdbx_strand_id
1 'polypeptide(L)'
;MRVNFTNYGASIISVFVPDKNGKLADVALGYDSIEAYETDTCYFGALIGRVANRIGGAQFTLDGKTYKLPANDHGNTLHGGTKGFGDNVWTVESHEEDSHITFVYNSHDGEEGFPGKVE
;
A
#
# COMPACT_ATOMS: atom_id res chain seq x y z
N MET A 1 -23.38 2.32 3.87
CA MET A 1 -21.91 2.54 3.96
C MET A 1 -21.41 2.70 2.54
N ARG A 2 -20.42 3.56 2.30
CA ARG A 2 -19.78 3.70 0.98
C ARG A 2 -18.28 3.80 1.19
N VAL A 3 -17.49 3.02 0.45
CA VAL A 3 -16.03 3.06 0.50
C VAL A 3 -15.54 3.40 -0.90
N ASN A 4 -14.62 4.34 -1.01
CA ASN A 4 -13.99 4.67 -2.28
C ASN A 4 -12.53 4.22 -2.24
N PHE A 5 -12.04 3.76 -3.40
CA PHE A 5 -10.69 3.28 -3.58
C PHE A 5 -10.03 4.00 -4.75
N THR A 6 -8.69 4.06 -4.74
CA THR A 6 -7.89 4.36 -5.93
C THR A 6 -7.02 3.15 -6.26
N ASN A 7 -6.71 2.95 -7.54
CA ASN A 7 -5.80 1.89 -7.94
C ASN A 7 -4.32 2.25 -7.69
N TYR A 8 -4.02 3.50 -7.32
CA TYR A 8 -2.71 3.86 -6.77
C TYR A 8 -2.57 3.33 -5.34
N GLY A 9 -1.64 2.41 -5.13
CA GLY A 9 -1.44 1.74 -3.84
C GLY A 9 -2.58 0.84 -3.39
N ALA A 10 -3.55 0.53 -4.28
CA ALA A 10 -4.81 -0.12 -3.92
C ALA A 10 -5.48 0.52 -2.68
N SER A 11 -5.41 1.86 -2.60
CA SER A 11 -5.65 2.61 -1.37
C SER A 11 -7.13 2.89 -1.12
N ILE A 12 -7.54 2.81 0.15
CA ILE A 12 -8.83 3.35 0.61
C ILE A 12 -8.70 4.88 0.72
N ILE A 13 -9.54 5.63 0.01
CA ILE A 13 -9.47 7.10 0.00
C ILE A 13 -10.60 7.77 0.80
N SER A 14 -11.69 7.05 1.09
CA SER A 14 -12.75 7.51 2.00
C SER A 14 -13.67 6.37 2.44
N VAL A 15 -14.23 6.50 3.63
CA VAL A 15 -15.17 5.54 4.23
C VAL A 15 -16.35 6.30 4.84
N PHE A 16 -17.48 6.32 4.13
CA PHE A 16 -18.72 6.95 4.59
C PHE A 16 -19.58 5.97 5.39
N VAL A 17 -19.79 6.28 6.67
CA VAL A 17 -20.65 5.53 7.59
C VAL A 17 -21.69 6.44 8.25
N PRO A 18 -22.92 5.95 8.50
CA PRO A 18 -23.95 6.73 9.18
C PRO A 18 -23.66 6.83 10.68
N ASP A 19 -23.88 8.01 11.26
CA ASP A 19 -23.93 8.19 12.71
C ASP A 19 -25.25 7.64 13.30
N LYS A 20 -25.44 7.81 14.61
CA LYS A 20 -26.66 7.37 15.32
C LYS A 20 -27.97 8.00 14.82
N ASN A 21 -27.90 9.09 14.04
CA ASN A 21 -29.04 9.78 13.46
C ASN A 21 -29.18 9.49 11.94
N GLY A 22 -28.35 8.59 11.39
CA GLY A 22 -28.33 8.26 9.96
C GLY A 22 -27.53 9.24 9.10
N LYS A 23 -26.85 10.23 9.69
CA LYS A 23 -26.04 11.19 8.94
C LYS A 23 -24.72 10.55 8.52
N LEU A 24 -24.46 10.47 7.21
CA LEU A 24 -23.18 9.97 6.69
C LEU A 24 -22.04 10.96 6.97
N ALA A 25 -20.90 10.44 7.41
CA ALA A 25 -19.64 11.16 7.50
C ALA A 25 -18.50 10.26 7.00
N ASP A 26 -17.48 10.88 6.40
CA ASP A 26 -16.21 10.20 6.13
C ASP A 26 -15.44 10.03 7.44
N VAL A 27 -14.98 8.82 7.70
CA VAL A 27 -14.22 8.45 8.92
C VAL A 27 -12.79 8.03 8.63
N ALA A 28 -12.37 8.02 7.36
CA ALA A 28 -10.98 7.79 6.99
C ALA A 28 -10.22 9.12 6.85
N LEU A 29 -8.94 9.11 7.22
CA LEU A 29 -8.02 10.17 6.83
C LEU A 29 -7.55 9.90 5.39
N GLY A 30 -7.34 10.96 4.62
CA GLY A 30 -6.90 10.87 3.24
C GLY A 30 -6.72 12.25 2.62
N TYR A 31 -6.56 12.27 1.31
CA TYR A 31 -6.36 13.48 0.51
C TYR A 31 -7.41 13.61 -0.58
N ASP A 32 -7.56 14.84 -1.09
CA ASP A 32 -8.52 15.16 -2.15
C ASP A 32 -7.97 14.93 -3.58
N SER A 33 -6.66 14.73 -3.74
CA SER A 33 -6.02 14.60 -5.07
C SER A 33 -4.97 13.49 -5.11
N ILE A 34 -4.74 12.94 -6.31
CA ILE A 34 -3.76 11.86 -6.50
C ILE A 34 -2.33 12.33 -6.25
N GLU A 35 -2.01 13.57 -6.61
CA GLU A 35 -0.68 14.17 -6.41
C GLU A 35 -0.32 14.26 -4.91
N ALA A 36 -1.33 14.44 -4.06
CA ALA A 36 -1.14 14.42 -2.61
C ALA A 36 -0.83 13.00 -2.10
N TYR A 37 -1.45 11.96 -2.67
CA TYR A 37 -1.07 10.56 -2.37
C TYR A 37 0.32 10.20 -2.89
N GLU A 38 0.73 10.69 -4.08
CA GLU A 38 2.06 10.42 -4.65
C GLU A 38 3.21 11.04 -3.85
N THR A 39 2.92 12.05 -3.03
CA THR A 39 3.90 12.74 -2.17
C THR A 39 3.69 12.43 -0.69
N ASP A 40 2.77 11.50 -0.38
CA ASP A 40 2.46 11.10 0.99
C ASP A 40 3.66 10.42 1.66
N THR A 41 3.74 10.63 2.98
CA THR A 41 4.72 9.96 3.87
C THR A 41 4.04 9.26 5.05
N CYS A 42 2.72 9.40 5.18
CA CYS A 42 1.88 8.83 6.24
C CYS A 42 1.29 7.46 5.86
N TYR A 43 1.24 7.13 4.57
CA TYR A 43 0.64 5.92 4.00
C TYR A 43 -0.87 5.82 4.25
N PHE A 44 -1.61 6.92 4.12
CA PHE A 44 -3.05 6.91 4.39
C PHE A 44 -3.79 5.95 3.46
N GLY A 45 -4.43 4.94 4.06
CA GLY A 45 -5.29 3.98 3.36
C GLY A 45 -4.57 3.02 2.40
N ALA A 46 -3.25 3.16 2.22
CA ALA A 46 -2.47 2.40 1.25
C ALA A 46 -2.28 0.92 1.63
N LEU A 47 -2.24 0.05 0.63
CA LEU A 47 -1.84 -1.35 0.79
C LEU A 47 -0.32 -1.42 0.92
N ILE A 48 0.13 -1.91 2.07
CA ILE A 48 1.56 -1.96 2.41
C ILE A 48 2.19 -3.30 2.01
N GLY A 49 3.34 -3.24 1.35
CA GLY A 49 4.13 -4.42 1.01
C GLY A 49 5.41 -4.08 0.22
N ARG A 50 6.30 -5.03 -0.04
CA ARG A 50 6.14 -6.48 0.22
C ARG A 50 6.15 -6.90 1.69
N VAL A 51 6.86 -6.17 2.54
CA VAL A 51 6.90 -6.42 3.99
C VAL A 51 6.48 -5.16 4.73
N ALA A 52 5.39 -5.26 5.49
CA ALA A 52 4.93 -4.16 6.30
C ALA A 52 5.87 -3.90 7.48
N ASN A 53 5.96 -2.62 7.87
CA ASN A 53 6.82 -2.14 8.93
C ASN A 53 8.31 -2.34 8.62
N ARG A 54 9.15 -2.46 9.64
CA ARG A 54 10.61 -2.31 9.53
C ARG A 54 11.35 -3.63 9.40
N ILE A 55 12.36 -3.65 8.53
CA ILE A 55 13.43 -4.64 8.49
C ILE A 55 14.73 -3.96 8.96
N GLY A 56 15.26 -4.46 10.08
CA GLY A 56 16.42 -3.90 10.76
C GLY A 56 17.68 -3.89 9.89
N GLY A 57 18.37 -2.76 9.86
CA GLY A 57 19.62 -2.61 9.09
C GLY A 57 19.46 -2.72 7.57
N ALA A 58 18.21 -2.63 7.08
CA ALA A 58 17.86 -2.73 5.66
C ALA A 58 18.42 -3.98 4.97
N GLN A 59 18.42 -5.11 5.68
CA GLN A 59 18.85 -6.39 5.13
C GLN A 59 18.27 -7.56 5.90
N PHE A 60 18.21 -8.71 5.25
CA PHE A 60 17.90 -9.98 5.91
C PHE A 60 18.64 -11.12 5.22
N THR A 61 18.70 -12.29 5.86
CA THR A 61 19.27 -13.50 5.28
C THR A 61 18.17 -14.55 5.14
N LEU A 62 18.04 -15.11 3.94
CA LEU A 62 17.11 -16.18 3.60
C LEU A 62 17.91 -17.26 2.86
N ASP A 63 17.78 -18.51 3.30
CA ASP A 63 18.47 -19.68 2.72
C ASP A 63 19.98 -19.48 2.52
N GLY A 64 20.63 -18.84 3.51
CA GLY A 64 22.07 -18.58 3.50
C GLY A 64 22.52 -17.43 2.60
N LYS A 65 21.61 -16.77 1.88
CA LYS A 65 21.90 -15.57 1.07
C LYS A 65 21.39 -14.31 1.77
N THR A 66 22.27 -13.32 1.88
CA THR A 66 21.90 -12.00 2.39
C THR A 66 21.36 -11.12 1.28
N TYR A 67 20.19 -10.54 1.53
CA TYR A 67 19.51 -9.58 0.67
C TYR A 67 19.61 -8.21 1.30
N LYS A 68 20.08 -7.24 0.53
CA LYS A 68 20.11 -5.84 0.91
C LYS A 68 18.91 -5.13 0.32
N LEU A 69 18.29 -4.29 1.12
CA LEU A 69 17.09 -3.56 0.81
C LEU A 69 17.36 -2.05 0.90
N PRO A 70 16.47 -1.20 0.38
CA PRO A 70 16.58 0.24 0.56
C PRO A 70 16.43 0.65 2.03
N ALA A 71 17.38 1.43 2.53
CA ALA A 71 17.35 1.97 3.88
C ALA A 71 16.56 3.29 3.92
N ASN A 72 15.26 3.22 3.66
CA ASN A 72 14.37 4.39 3.55
C ASN A 72 13.92 4.97 4.90
N ASP A 73 14.22 4.31 6.03
CA ASP A 73 13.84 4.81 7.35
C ASP A 73 14.96 4.59 8.38
N HIS A 74 15.77 5.61 8.63
CA HIS A 74 16.78 5.64 9.70
C HIS A 74 17.73 4.42 9.70
N GLY A 75 18.16 3.96 8.52
CA GLY A 75 19.02 2.78 8.37
C GLY A 75 18.28 1.44 8.30
N ASN A 76 16.95 1.47 8.37
CA ASN A 76 16.06 0.31 8.20
C ASN A 76 15.29 0.42 6.89
N THR A 77 14.71 -0.69 6.44
CA THR A 77 13.70 -0.69 5.38
C THR A 77 12.32 -0.65 6.00
N LEU A 78 11.52 0.36 5.68
CA LEU A 78 10.14 0.53 6.13
C LEU A 78 9.19 0.27 4.94
N HIS A 79 8.10 -0.45 5.22
CA HIS A 79 6.94 -0.57 4.32
C HIS A 79 7.27 -1.04 2.89
N GLY A 80 8.24 -1.96 2.79
CA GLY A 80 8.63 -2.56 1.52
C GLY A 80 9.63 -1.76 0.70
N GLY A 81 10.12 -0.62 1.18
CA GLY A 81 11.21 0.13 0.55
C GLY A 81 10.80 1.52 0.06
N THR A 82 11.59 2.06 -0.86
CA THR A 82 11.42 3.43 -1.38
C THR A 82 10.16 3.56 -2.21
N LYS A 83 9.83 2.53 -3.00
CA LYS A 83 8.62 2.46 -3.79
C LYS A 83 7.87 1.16 -3.49
N GLY A 84 7.29 1.10 -2.29
CA GLY A 84 6.55 -0.05 -1.81
C GLY A 84 5.23 -0.25 -2.57
N PHE A 85 4.45 -1.25 -2.17
CA PHE A 85 3.16 -1.54 -2.82
C PHE A 85 2.18 -0.36 -2.83
N GLY A 86 2.25 0.49 -1.81
CA GLY A 86 1.44 1.71 -1.67
C GLY A 86 1.76 2.78 -2.72
N ASP A 87 2.94 2.73 -3.35
CA ASP A 87 3.44 3.75 -4.27
C ASP A 87 3.36 3.33 -5.75
N ASN A 88 2.69 2.21 -6.03
CA ASN A 88 2.58 1.62 -7.35
C ASN A 88 1.13 1.62 -7.85
N VAL A 89 0.95 1.66 -9.17
CA VAL A 89 -0.37 1.57 -9.80
C VAL A 89 -0.75 0.10 -9.95
N TRP A 90 -1.88 -0.28 -9.36
CA TRP A 90 -2.45 -1.62 -9.42
C TRP A 90 -3.42 -1.75 -10.60
N THR A 91 -3.54 -2.97 -11.11
CA THR A 91 -4.56 -3.31 -12.11
C THR A 91 -5.87 -3.61 -11.39
N VAL A 92 -6.99 -3.06 -11.87
CA VAL A 92 -8.32 -3.49 -11.43
C VAL A 92 -8.71 -4.71 -12.25
N GLU A 93 -8.70 -5.89 -11.64
CA GLU A 93 -9.05 -7.14 -12.31
C GLU A 93 -10.56 -7.34 -12.40
N SER A 94 -11.28 -7.04 -11.30
CA SER A 94 -12.74 -7.09 -11.25
C SER A 94 -13.31 -5.98 -10.39
N HIS A 95 -14.51 -5.54 -10.71
CA HIS A 95 -15.29 -4.62 -9.89
C HIS A 95 -16.78 -4.87 -10.11
N GLU A 96 -17.51 -5.03 -9.03
CA GLU A 96 -18.97 -5.10 -9.00
C GLU A 96 -19.47 -4.08 -7.96
N GLU A 97 -20.31 -3.14 -8.40
CA GLU A 97 -20.89 -2.11 -7.56
C GLU A 97 -21.65 -2.73 -6.39
N ASP A 98 -21.55 -2.12 -5.20
CA ASP A 98 -22.12 -2.63 -3.94
C ASP A 98 -21.65 -4.03 -3.48
N SER A 99 -20.60 -4.58 -4.11
CA SER A 99 -20.08 -5.94 -3.86
C SER A 99 -18.58 -5.93 -3.58
N HIS A 100 -17.72 -5.78 -4.60
CA HIS A 100 -16.27 -5.90 -4.43
C HIS A 100 -15.47 -5.16 -5.52
N ILE A 101 -14.19 -4.94 -5.23
CA ILE A 101 -13.15 -4.58 -6.20
C ILE A 101 -11.93 -5.48 -5.94
N THR A 102 -11.30 -5.98 -7.00
CA THR A 102 -10.09 -6.81 -6.93
C THR A 102 -8.95 -6.08 -7.61
N PHE A 103 -7.87 -5.86 -6.86
CA PHE A 103 -6.64 -5.29 -7.36
C PHE A 103 -5.57 -6.37 -7.51
N VAL A 104 -4.80 -6.30 -8.60
CA VAL A 104 -3.69 -7.21 -8.87
C VAL A 104 -2.42 -6.40 -9.16
N TYR A 105 -1.31 -6.84 -8.58
CA TYR A 105 0.03 -6.29 -8.82
C TYR A 105 1.05 -7.41 -8.80
N ASN A 106 1.88 -7.46 -9.84
CA ASN A 106 2.92 -8.47 -9.98
C ASN A 106 4.26 -7.87 -9.57
N SER A 107 4.71 -8.17 -8.37
CA SER A 107 6.01 -7.76 -7.85
C SER A 107 7.09 -8.70 -8.39
N HIS A 108 8.01 -8.18 -9.20
CA HIS A 108 9.03 -9.02 -9.85
C HIS A 108 10.15 -9.43 -8.88
N ASP A 109 10.88 -10.50 -9.22
CA ASP A 109 12.10 -10.86 -8.49
C ASP A 109 13.08 -9.68 -8.45
N GLY A 110 13.58 -9.35 -7.26
CA GLY A 110 14.48 -8.23 -7.02
C GLY A 110 13.83 -6.85 -6.85
N GLU A 111 12.51 -6.69 -7.02
CA GLU A 111 11.84 -5.40 -6.76
C GLU A 111 12.05 -4.98 -5.29
N GLU A 112 12.53 -3.75 -5.08
CA GLU A 112 12.97 -3.20 -3.79
C GLU A 112 14.00 -4.09 -3.05
N GLY A 113 14.74 -4.92 -3.79
CA GLY A 113 15.78 -5.81 -3.25
C GLY A 113 15.28 -7.15 -2.69
N PHE A 114 13.97 -7.40 -2.70
CA PHE A 114 13.39 -8.65 -2.22
C PHE A 114 13.50 -9.77 -3.28
N PRO A 115 13.85 -11.01 -2.89
CA PRO A 115 13.85 -12.14 -3.79
C PRO A 115 12.45 -12.66 -4.13
N GLY A 116 12.36 -13.33 -5.27
CA GLY A 116 11.18 -14.05 -5.71
C GLY A 116 10.16 -13.12 -6.36
N LYS A 117 9.37 -13.68 -7.28
CA LYS A 117 8.18 -13.02 -7.80
C LYS A 117 7.02 -13.23 -6.81
N VAL A 118 6.19 -12.20 -6.60
CA VAL A 118 4.94 -12.26 -5.81
C VAL A 118 3.80 -11.74 -6.69
N GLU A 119 2.69 -12.46 -6.70
CA GLU A 119 1.45 -12.16 -7.44
C GLU A 119 0.26 -12.13 -6.48
#